data_AF-A0A0F9PCF5-F1
#
_entry.id   AF-A0A0F9PCF5-F1
#
_cell.length_a   1.000
_cell.length_b   1.000
_cell.length_c   1.000
_cell.angle_alpha   90.00
_cell.angle_beta   90.00
_cell.angle_gamma   90.00
#
_symmetry.space_group_name_H-M   'P 1'
#
loop_
_entity.id
_entity.type
_entity.pdbx_description
1 polymer ?
#
loop_
_entity_poly.entity_id
_entity_poly.type
_entity_poly.pdbx_seq_one_letter_code
_entity_poly.pdbx_strand_id
1 'polypeptide(L)'
;MILNEGQNQLNVQMVPVAAALPFVFSNVSLRQVPYYDAMAFNTLLFNCTITNPTSIAATRRIHLKWKYKSFNDIEYPWGSVITLKSFNLALAPGESYDFEWDGNYNNSGPLVSRHTWHAMWMEDEDGNKSEEKWALRY
;
A
#
# COMPACT_ATOMS: atom_id res chain seq x y z
N MET A 1 -67.91 -11.26 -8.42
CA MET A 1 -66.61 -10.87 -9.01
C MET A 1 -65.56 -11.22 -7.96
N ILE A 2 -64.78 -12.28 -8.18
CA ILE A 2 -63.80 -12.77 -7.20
C ILE A 2 -62.44 -12.21 -7.63
N LEU A 3 -61.80 -11.40 -6.77
CA LEU A 3 -60.43 -10.95 -6.94
C LEU A 3 -59.50 -12.09 -6.51
N ASN A 4 -58.69 -12.57 -7.46
CA ASN A 4 -57.73 -13.63 -7.24
C ASN A 4 -56.37 -12.96 -6.97
N GLU A 5 -55.98 -12.86 -5.69
CA GLU A 5 -54.68 -12.29 -5.30
C GLU A 5 -53.58 -13.34 -5.50
N GLY A 6 -53.08 -13.41 -6.73
CA GLY A 6 -51.90 -14.19 -7.09
C GLY A 6 -50.64 -13.60 -6.46
N GLN A 7 -50.24 -14.17 -5.33
CA GLN A 7 -48.86 -14.46 -4.89
C GLN A 7 -47.75 -13.80 -5.74
N ASN A 8 -47.43 -12.53 -5.49
CA ASN A 8 -46.22 -11.91 -6.01
C ASN A 8 -45.09 -12.07 -4.98
N GLN A 9 -44.63 -13.30 -4.78
CA GLN A 9 -43.43 -13.56 -3.98
C GLN A 9 -42.21 -13.15 -4.81
N LEU A 10 -41.71 -11.94 -4.55
CA LEU A 10 -40.42 -11.45 -5.03
C LEU A 10 -39.33 -12.37 -4.49
N ASN A 11 -38.91 -13.34 -5.30
CA ASN A 11 -37.80 -14.21 -5.00
C ASN A 11 -36.49 -13.41 -5.19
N VAL A 12 -36.20 -12.53 -4.23
CA VAL A 12 -34.92 -11.81 -4.17
C VAL A 12 -33.88 -12.83 -3.70
N GLN A 13 -33.33 -13.58 -4.64
CA GLN A 13 -32.19 -14.45 -4.37
C GLN A 13 -31.02 -13.53 -4.05
N MET A 14 -30.71 -13.39 -2.76
CA MET A 14 -29.47 -12.72 -2.31
C MET A 14 -28.30 -13.56 -2.82
N VAL A 15 -27.75 -13.17 -3.97
CA VAL A 15 -26.48 -13.72 -4.42
C VAL A 15 -25.43 -13.20 -3.44
N PRO A 16 -24.72 -14.08 -2.71
CA PRO A 16 -23.60 -13.64 -1.89
C PRO A 16 -22.60 -12.97 -2.82
N VAL A 17 -22.40 -11.65 -2.65
CA VAL A 17 -21.26 -10.98 -3.27
C VAL A 17 -20.04 -11.57 -2.58
N ALA A 18 -19.32 -12.43 -3.28
CA ALA A 18 -18.05 -12.95 -2.79
C ALA A 18 -17.18 -11.74 -2.46
N ALA A 19 -16.77 -11.61 -1.19
CA ALA A 19 -15.82 -10.58 -0.80
C ALA A 19 -14.58 -10.75 -1.67
N ALA A 20 -14.19 -9.70 -2.41
CA ALA A 20 -12.95 -9.74 -3.18
C ALA A 20 -11.82 -10.02 -2.18
N LEU A 21 -11.12 -11.15 -2.30
CA LEU A 21 -9.98 -11.44 -1.44
C LEU A 21 -8.93 -10.33 -1.62
N PRO A 22 -8.12 -10.03 -0.60
CA PRO A 22 -7.15 -8.95 -0.68
C PRO A 22 -6.10 -9.21 -1.75
N PHE A 23 -5.49 -8.14 -2.26
CA PHE A 23 -4.32 -8.27 -3.13
C PHE A 23 -3.15 -8.88 -2.36
N VAL A 24 -2.26 -9.56 -3.06
CA VAL A 24 -1.03 -10.11 -2.48
C VAL A 24 0.13 -9.19 -2.85
N PHE A 25 0.98 -8.91 -1.88
CA PHE A 25 2.17 -8.09 -2.07
C PHE A 25 3.41 -8.97 -2.08
N SER A 26 4.34 -8.71 -3.00
CA SER A 26 5.65 -9.36 -3.01
C SER A 26 6.50 -8.90 -1.82
N ASN A 27 7.64 -9.59 -1.62
CA ASN A 27 8.74 -9.01 -0.84
C ASN A 27 9.14 -7.67 -1.45
N VAL A 28 9.47 -6.71 -0.60
CA VAL A 28 9.81 -5.36 -1.04
C VAL A 28 11.32 -5.18 -1.18
N SER A 29 11.71 -4.30 -2.10
CA SER A 29 13.06 -3.77 -2.14
C SER A 29 13.05 -2.35 -1.57
N LEU A 30 14.03 -2.04 -0.73
CA LEU A 30 14.23 -0.71 -0.18
C LEU A 30 15.72 -0.39 -0.23
N ARG A 31 16.07 0.71 -0.89
CA ARG A 31 17.47 1.15 -1.04
C ARG A 31 17.57 2.63 -0.74
N GLN A 32 18.61 3.03 -0.03
CA GLN A 32 18.96 4.44 0.09
C GLN A 32 19.81 4.90 -1.08
N VAL A 33 19.54 6.11 -1.55
CA VAL A 33 20.33 6.78 -2.58
C VAL A 33 20.56 8.23 -2.17
N PRO A 34 21.64 8.90 -2.63
CA PRO A 34 21.82 10.33 -2.39
C PRO A 34 20.61 11.13 -2.91
N TYR A 35 20.21 12.16 -2.16
CA TYR A 35 19.19 13.09 -2.62
C TYR A 35 19.82 14.20 -3.47
N TYR A 36 19.28 14.45 -4.67
CA TYR A 36 19.93 15.32 -5.66
C TYR A 36 19.98 16.79 -5.23
N ASP A 37 18.94 17.30 -4.56
CA ASP A 37 18.88 18.72 -4.17
C ASP A 37 19.48 19.01 -2.78
N ALA A 38 19.82 17.97 -2.01
CA ALA A 38 20.42 18.12 -0.70
C ALA A 38 21.34 16.94 -0.39
N MET A 39 22.57 16.98 -0.91
CA MET A 39 23.55 15.88 -0.83
C MET A 39 23.95 15.49 0.61
N ALA A 40 23.66 16.33 1.61
CA ALA A 40 23.79 15.97 3.01
C ALA A 40 22.79 14.87 3.43
N PHE A 41 21.75 14.61 2.63
CA PHE A 41 20.65 13.68 2.87
C PHE A 41 20.67 12.53 1.86
N ASN A 42 20.19 11.36 2.29
CA ASN A 42 19.76 10.32 1.38
C ASN A 42 18.24 10.42 1.20
N THR A 43 17.73 9.78 0.15
CA THR A 43 16.31 9.45 -0.01
C THR A 43 16.17 7.94 -0.24
N LEU A 44 14.96 7.47 -0.47
CA LEU A 44 14.66 6.05 -0.61
C LEU A 44 14.19 5.70 -2.03
N LEU A 45 14.52 4.50 -2.46
CA LEU A 45 13.93 3.82 -3.61
C LEU A 45 13.20 2.60 -3.09
N PHE A 46 11.95 2.42 -3.51
CA PHE A 46 11.09 1.35 -3.05
C PHE A 46 10.40 0.67 -4.23
N ASN A 47 10.44 -0.66 -4.27
CA ASN A 47 9.68 -1.43 -5.26
C ASN A 47 8.90 -2.57 -4.60
N CYS A 48 7.70 -2.84 -5.13
CA CYS A 48 6.82 -3.92 -4.70
C CYS A 48 5.89 -4.33 -5.86
N THR A 49 5.71 -5.63 -6.06
CA THR A 49 4.71 -6.15 -7.00
C THR A 49 3.42 -6.46 -6.25
N ILE A 50 2.30 -6.01 -6.81
CA ILE A 50 0.95 -6.21 -6.27
C ILE A 50 0.19 -7.12 -7.22
N THR A 51 -0.33 -8.23 -6.72
CA THR A 51 -1.02 -9.25 -7.53
C THR A 51 -2.45 -9.42 -7.06
N ASN A 52 -3.40 -9.55 -7.99
CA ASN A 52 -4.73 -10.06 -7.69
C ASN A 52 -4.74 -11.59 -7.82
N PRO A 53 -4.68 -12.36 -6.71
CA PRO A 53 -4.64 -13.82 -6.79
C PRO A 53 -6.02 -14.44 -7.08
N THR A 54 -7.06 -13.63 -7.15
CA THR A 54 -8.45 -14.13 -7.18
C THR A 54 -8.92 -14.41 -8.60
N SER A 55 -10.07 -15.08 -8.70
CA SER A 55 -10.76 -15.32 -9.95
C SER A 55 -11.67 -14.16 -10.39
N ILE A 56 -11.69 -13.05 -9.66
CA ILE A 56 -12.59 -11.90 -9.92
C ILE A 56 -11.75 -10.62 -10.04
N ALA A 57 -12.12 -9.75 -10.97
CA ALA A 57 -11.51 -8.42 -11.05
C ALA A 57 -11.85 -7.60 -9.79
N ALA A 58 -10.89 -6.85 -9.27
CA ALA A 58 -11.08 -6.04 -8.08
C ALA A 58 -10.41 -4.67 -8.23
N THR A 59 -10.99 -3.67 -7.59
CA THR A 59 -10.39 -2.34 -7.43
C THR A 59 -10.19 -2.08 -5.95
N ARG A 60 -8.97 -1.67 -5.57
CA ARG A 60 -8.58 -1.41 -4.19
C ARG A 60 -7.85 -0.08 -4.08
N ARG A 61 -8.01 0.63 -2.97
CA ARG A 61 -7.14 1.75 -2.65
C ARG A 61 -5.85 1.24 -2.02
N ILE A 62 -4.72 1.67 -2.57
CA ILE A 62 -3.37 1.25 -2.19
C ILE A 62 -2.60 2.47 -1.68
N HIS A 63 -1.79 2.25 -0.65
CA HIS A 63 -1.03 3.24 0.08
C HIS A 63 0.44 2.85 0.16
N LEU A 64 1.34 3.75 -0.23
CA LEU A 64 2.74 3.65 0.17
C LEU A 64 2.89 4.30 1.55
N LYS A 65 3.33 3.52 2.52
CA LYS A 65 3.51 3.95 3.91
C LYS A 65 4.99 4.11 4.24
N TRP A 66 5.26 5.02 5.18
CA TRP A 66 6.59 5.30 5.68
C TRP A 66 6.55 5.61 7.17
N LYS A 67 7.59 5.20 7.90
CA LYS A 67 7.87 5.67 9.27
C LYS A 67 9.37 5.72 9.51
N TYR A 68 9.78 6.39 10.58
CA TYR A 68 11.18 6.42 10.99
C TYR A 68 11.34 6.41 12.50
N LYS A 69 12.54 6.03 12.96
CA LYS A 69 12.96 6.14 14.37
C LYS A 69 14.41 6.57 14.48
N SER A 70 14.76 7.25 15.56
CA SER A 70 16.15 7.63 15.84
C SER A 70 16.96 6.44 16.35
N PHE A 71 18.30 6.48 16.19
CA PHE A 71 19.20 5.40 16.60
C PHE A 71 19.17 5.09 18.11
N ASN A 72 18.83 6.08 18.94
CA ASN A 72 18.82 5.93 20.40
C ASN A 72 17.47 5.43 20.95
N ASP A 73 16.54 4.98 20.10
CA ASP A 73 15.15 4.65 20.46
C ASP A 73 14.48 5.75 21.31
N ILE A 74 14.97 6.99 21.21
CA ILE A 74 14.16 8.15 21.56
C ILE A 74 13.11 8.14 20.47
N GLU A 75 11.97 7.52 20.78
CA GLU A 75 10.69 7.73 20.13
C GLU A 75 10.44 9.23 20.21
N TYR A 76 11.05 9.97 19.28
CA TYR A 76 10.51 11.25 18.92
C TYR A 76 9.04 10.98 18.62
N PRO A 77 8.09 11.75 19.18
CA PRO A 77 6.65 11.57 18.95
C PRO A 77 6.22 11.70 17.47
N TRP A 78 7.18 11.79 16.57
CA TRP A 78 7.12 11.85 15.12
C TRP A 78 7.26 10.49 14.44
N GLY A 79 7.43 9.38 15.19
CA GLY A 79 7.42 8.00 14.68
C GLY A 79 6.06 7.50 14.16
N SER A 80 5.16 8.43 13.80
CA SER A 80 3.86 8.11 13.22
C SER A 80 4.00 7.59 11.80
N VAL A 81 3.12 6.66 11.46
CA VAL A 81 3.01 6.16 10.09
C VAL A 81 2.48 7.27 9.19
N ILE A 82 3.24 7.60 8.14
CA ILE A 82 2.90 8.60 7.14
C ILE A 82 2.54 7.88 5.84
N THR A 83 1.49 8.36 5.17
CA THR A 83 1.15 7.89 3.83
C THR A 83 1.82 8.79 2.80
N LEU A 84 2.81 8.27 2.07
CA LEU A 84 3.55 9.02 1.04
C LEU A 84 2.78 9.11 -0.27
N LYS A 85 2.05 8.05 -0.63
CA LYS A 85 1.28 7.98 -1.87
C LYS A 85 0.02 7.16 -1.67
N SER A 86 -1.06 7.55 -2.35
CA SER A 86 -2.30 6.78 -2.41
C SER A 86 -2.81 6.75 -3.84
N PHE A 87 -3.33 5.60 -4.29
CA PHE A 87 -3.95 5.47 -5.61
C PHE A 87 -4.97 4.33 -5.61
N ASN A 88 -5.92 4.37 -6.54
CA ASN A 88 -6.81 3.24 -6.78
C ASN A 88 -6.16 2.33 -7.82
N LEU A 89 -6.12 1.03 -7.55
CA LEU A 89 -5.56 0.02 -8.43
C LEU A 89 -6.64 -0.99 -8.78
N ALA A 90 -6.95 -1.10 -10.07
CA ALA A 90 -7.83 -2.11 -10.62
C ALA A 90 -6.99 -3.21 -11.27
N LEU A 91 -7.21 -4.47 -10.88
CA LEU A 91 -6.52 -5.63 -11.43
C LEU A 91 -7.53 -6.72 -11.83
N ALA A 92 -7.36 -7.26 -13.03
CA ALA A 92 -8.03 -8.46 -13.49
C ALA A 92 -7.55 -9.71 -12.71
N PRO A 93 -8.26 -10.85 -12.81
CA PRO A 93 -7.83 -12.11 -12.21
C PRO A 93 -6.41 -12.51 -12.64
N GLY A 94 -5.51 -12.73 -11.67
CA GLY A 94 -4.12 -13.11 -11.90
C GLY A 94 -3.20 -11.98 -12.39
N GLU A 95 -3.73 -10.77 -12.61
CA GLU A 95 -2.93 -9.62 -13.04
C GLU A 95 -2.04 -9.13 -11.91
N SER A 96 -0.87 -8.59 -12.30
CA SER A 96 0.08 -7.98 -11.37
C SER A 96 0.48 -6.58 -11.83
N TYR A 97 0.79 -5.73 -10.87
CA TYR A 97 1.27 -4.38 -11.08
C TYR A 97 2.56 -4.15 -10.32
N ASP A 98 3.60 -3.76 -11.05
CA ASP A 98 4.90 -3.43 -10.48
C ASP A 98 4.92 -1.95 -10.06
N PHE A 99 4.89 -1.73 -8.75
CA PHE A 99 4.98 -0.40 -8.18
C PHE A 99 6.44 -0.04 -7.91
N GLU A 100 6.85 1.09 -8.47
CA GLU A 100 8.14 1.72 -8.18
C GLU A 100 7.93 3.13 -7.60
N TRP A 101 8.73 3.45 -6.60
CA TRP A 101 8.77 4.78 -6.02
C TRP A 101 10.21 5.23 -5.84
N ASP A 102 10.52 6.37 -6.43
CA ASP A 102 11.83 7.02 -6.35
C ASP A 102 11.71 8.36 -5.62
N GLY A 103 12.38 8.45 -4.47
CA GLY A 103 12.34 9.64 -3.64
C GLY A 103 12.98 10.88 -4.26
N ASN A 104 13.84 10.75 -5.28
CA ASN A 104 14.39 11.89 -6.03
C ASN A 104 13.36 12.46 -7.01
N TYR A 105 12.64 11.62 -7.75
CA TYR A 105 11.66 12.11 -8.74
C TYR A 105 10.35 12.59 -8.13
N ASN A 106 9.98 12.07 -6.96
CA ASN A 106 8.72 12.43 -6.31
C ASN A 106 8.82 13.74 -5.49
N ASN A 107 9.95 14.47 -5.57
CA ASN A 107 10.21 15.81 -5.01
C ASN A 107 9.84 15.99 -3.52
N SER A 108 9.65 14.86 -2.81
CA SER A 108 8.99 14.77 -1.50
C SER A 108 9.37 13.49 -0.73
N GLY A 109 10.37 12.74 -1.20
CA GLY A 109 10.74 11.46 -0.60
C GLY A 109 11.55 11.62 0.67
N PRO A 110 11.32 10.82 1.75
CA PRO A 110 11.74 11.22 3.07
C PRO A 110 13.25 11.44 3.10
N LEU A 111 13.65 12.61 3.56
CA LEU A 111 15.05 12.94 3.77
C LEU A 111 15.57 12.07 4.91
N VAL A 112 16.41 11.11 4.53
CA VAL A 112 17.07 10.20 5.45
C VAL A 112 18.32 10.89 5.99
N SER A 113 18.23 11.36 7.23
CA SER A 113 19.38 11.89 7.98
C SER A 113 20.26 10.76 8.51
N ARG A 114 21.42 11.09 9.05
CA ARG A 114 22.27 10.10 9.72
C ARG A 114 21.63 9.66 11.03
N HIS A 115 21.92 8.42 11.43
CA HIS A 115 21.45 7.85 12.70
C HIS A 115 19.91 7.77 12.80
N THR A 116 19.23 7.59 11.66
CA THR A 116 17.80 7.27 11.62
C THR A 116 17.56 5.98 10.85
N TRP A 117 16.62 5.19 11.37
CA TRP A 117 16.06 4.02 10.73
C TRP A 117 14.77 4.42 10.03
N HIS A 118 14.60 4.06 8.76
CA HIS A 118 13.39 4.34 7.99
C HIS A 118 12.78 3.03 7.52
N ALA A 119 11.47 2.89 7.64
CA ALA A 119 10.71 1.74 7.16
C ALA A 119 9.71 2.15 6.09
N MET A 120 9.53 1.32 5.07
CA MET A 120 8.51 1.49 4.03
C MET A 120 7.80 0.17 3.73
N TRP A 121 6.52 0.26 3.39
CA TRP A 121 5.68 -0.87 2.98
C TRP A 121 4.48 -0.40 2.15
N MET A 122 3.81 -1.34 1.49
CA MET A 122 2.54 -1.11 0.80
C MET A 122 1.37 -1.62 1.65
N GLU A 123 0.42 -0.71 1.88
CA GLU A 123 -0.90 -0.83 2.53
C GLU A 123 -2.06 -1.00 1.54
N ASP A 124 -2.97 -1.97 1.62
CA ASP A 124 -4.33 -1.79 1.05
C ASP A 124 -5.31 -1.17 2.05
N GLU A 125 -6.50 -0.78 1.60
CA GLU A 125 -7.53 -0.14 2.43
C GLU A 125 -8.08 -1.02 3.57
N ASP A 126 -7.93 -2.34 3.46
CA ASP A 126 -8.35 -3.32 4.46
C ASP A 126 -7.21 -3.63 5.47
N GLY A 127 -6.05 -2.97 5.32
CA GLY A 127 -4.90 -3.13 6.21
C GLY A 127 -4.01 -4.32 5.88
N ASN A 128 -4.27 -5.03 4.77
CA ASN A 128 -3.38 -6.09 4.30
C ASN A 128 -2.17 -5.45 3.62
N LYS A 129 -0.97 -5.95 3.97
CA LYS A 129 0.28 -5.23 3.70
C LYS A 129 1.42 -6.12 3.24
N SER A 130 2.35 -5.51 2.52
CA SER A 130 3.66 -6.08 2.26
C SER A 130 4.50 -6.22 3.54
N GLU A 131 5.64 -6.90 3.43
CA GLU A 131 6.69 -6.79 4.44
C GLU A 131 7.08 -5.32 4.65
N GLU A 132 7.33 -4.96 5.91
CA GLU A 132 7.94 -3.70 6.28
C GLU A 132 9.46 -3.83 6.23
N LYS A 133 10.10 -3.08 5.33
CA LYS A 133 11.55 -3.14 5.16
C LYS A 133 12.21 -1.89 5.71
N TRP A 134 13.31 -2.10 6.43
CA TRP A 134 14.05 -1.05 7.09
C TRP A 134 15.35 -0.72 6.35
N ALA A 135 15.70 0.56 6.33
CA ALA A 135 16.98 1.06 5.86
C ALA A 135 17.59 2.01 6.90
N LEU A 136 18.88 1.82 7.19
CA LEU A 136 19.65 2.64 8.13
C LEU A 136 20.68 3.48 7.40
N ARG A 137 20.79 4.76 7.76
CA ARG A 137 21.93 5.59 7.36
C ARG A 137 22.89 5.76 8.53
N TYR A 138 24.11 5.29 8.35
CA TYR A 138 25.25 5.58 9.23
C TYR A 138 25.76 7.00 9.00
#